data_AF-A0A1Z5K9W1-F1
#
_entry.id   AF-A0A1Z5K9W1-F1
#
_cell.length_a   1.000
_cell.length_b   1.000
_cell.length_c   1.000
_cell.angle_alpha   90.00
_cell.angle_beta   90.00
_cell.angle_gamma   90.00
#
_symmetry.space_group_name_H-M   'P 1'
#
loop_
_entity.id
_entity.type
_entity.pdbx_description
1 polymer ?
#
loop_
_entity_poly.entity_id
_entity_poly.type
_entity_poly.pdbx_seq_one_letter_code
_entity_poly.pdbx_strand_id
1 'polypeptide(L)'
;MIYRSFLLLVTASTVAVDSFTVPRHSSSRMALATLSYSTRSDRDDIERNRARFERLMDHHDDSFIREGFIAEAERNQLFLTTSGRRMREVEMQLLQSLEDSDDAIDQLVHLWTTERDEDAASDMLFMDVSCSRGLEIEEARLWQLIEEHPGWAEPHARLAAVLFHKGGPMHGSIAADMAVRAIDLKPWHFEALHLMVAISANFHDMEGSMHWSSLALPPLDPETKNRDRKDWVKRSLMQAKGRFQEAERITSSIKQGTSKRTVTLTKTSDDSWQ
;
A
#
# COMPACT_ATOMS: atom_id res chain seq x y z
N MET A 1 -19.73 -11.25 9.40
CA MET A 1 -20.49 -11.88 8.30
C MET A 1 -19.77 -11.80 6.94
N ILE A 2 -18.80 -10.90 6.73
CA ILE A 2 -18.07 -10.73 5.46
C ILE A 2 -16.79 -11.60 5.39
N TYR A 3 -16.18 -11.93 6.54
CA TYR A 3 -15.13 -12.96 6.62
C TYR A 3 -15.57 -14.33 6.08
N ARG A 4 -16.88 -14.63 6.16
CA ARG A 4 -17.48 -15.82 5.54
C ARG A 4 -17.67 -15.69 4.02
N SER A 5 -17.83 -14.48 3.51
CA SER A 5 -17.99 -14.23 2.06
C SER A 5 -16.65 -14.29 1.32
N PHE A 6 -15.56 -13.81 1.93
CA PHE A 6 -14.21 -13.89 1.34
C PHE A 6 -13.71 -15.34 1.24
N LEU A 7 -13.97 -16.17 2.27
CA LEU A 7 -13.62 -17.60 2.29
C LEU A 7 -14.50 -18.46 1.36
N LEU A 8 -15.77 -18.10 1.15
CA LEU A 8 -16.65 -18.85 0.23
C LEU A 8 -16.30 -18.61 -1.24
N LEU A 9 -15.80 -17.41 -1.60
CA LEU A 9 -15.49 -17.04 -2.99
C LEU A 9 -14.27 -17.77 -3.58
N VAL A 10 -13.31 -18.23 -2.75
CA VAL A 10 -12.13 -18.96 -3.23
C VAL A 10 -12.46 -20.40 -3.67
N THR A 11 -13.61 -20.96 -3.27
CA THR A 11 -13.93 -22.38 -3.54
C THR A 11 -14.66 -22.66 -4.86
N ALA A 12 -15.05 -21.64 -5.64
CA ALA A 12 -16.02 -21.79 -6.74
C ALA A 12 -15.48 -21.60 -8.18
N SER A 13 -14.18 -21.41 -8.39
CA SER A 13 -13.64 -21.13 -9.74
C SER A 13 -13.02 -22.36 -10.40
N THR A 14 -13.85 -23.21 -11.01
CA THR A 14 -13.39 -24.16 -12.04
C THR A 14 -13.20 -23.42 -13.36
N VAL A 15 -11.93 -23.25 -13.76
CA VAL A 15 -11.51 -22.46 -14.93
C VAL A 15 -11.59 -23.29 -16.22
N ALA A 16 -12.31 -22.78 -17.22
CA ALA A 16 -12.15 -23.16 -18.61
C ALA A 16 -10.98 -22.38 -19.22
N VAL A 17 -10.01 -23.12 -19.77
CA VAL A 17 -8.73 -22.59 -20.28
C VAL A 17 -8.87 -22.34 -21.77
N ASP A 18 -8.74 -21.09 -22.21
CA ASP A 18 -8.49 -20.76 -23.61
C ASP A 18 -7.15 -20.05 -23.75
N SER A 19 -6.36 -20.54 -24.72
CA SER A 19 -4.96 -20.20 -24.93
C SER A 19 -4.83 -18.99 -25.87
N PHE A 20 -4.15 -17.92 -25.46
CA PHE A 20 -3.86 -16.77 -26.31
C PHE A 20 -2.36 -16.57 -26.50
N THR A 21 -1.92 -16.52 -27.75
CA THR A 21 -0.54 -16.23 -28.19
C THR A 21 -0.37 -14.76 -28.55
N VAL A 22 0.71 -14.14 -28.04
CA VAL A 22 1.08 -12.73 -28.28
C VAL A 22 2.15 -12.60 -29.37
N PRO A 23 2.07 -11.62 -30.30
CA PRO A 23 3.10 -11.38 -31.31
C PRO A 23 4.24 -10.47 -30.81
N ARG A 24 5.48 -10.78 -31.20
CA ARG A 24 6.69 -9.98 -30.96
C ARG A 24 6.80 -8.80 -31.93
N HIS A 25 6.99 -7.58 -31.42
CA HIS A 25 7.38 -6.41 -32.20
C HIS A 25 8.89 -6.15 -32.18
N SER A 26 9.42 -5.79 -33.34
CA SER A 26 10.82 -5.52 -33.68
C SER A 26 11.24 -4.09 -33.37
N SER A 27 12.44 -3.93 -32.77
CA SER A 27 13.07 -2.64 -32.47
C SER A 27 13.61 -1.93 -33.71
N SER A 28 13.22 -0.66 -33.89
CA SER A 28 13.81 0.25 -34.88
C SER A 28 14.77 1.23 -34.20
N ARG A 29 16.03 1.19 -34.63
CA ARG A 29 17.08 2.17 -34.28
C ARG A 29 16.88 3.43 -35.12
N MET A 30 16.82 4.60 -34.48
CA MET A 30 16.97 5.90 -35.16
C MET A 30 18.25 6.59 -34.72
N ALA A 31 18.92 7.18 -35.70
CA ALA A 31 20.21 7.82 -35.62
C ALA A 31 20.13 9.20 -34.92
N LEU A 32 21.10 9.46 -34.05
CA LEU A 32 21.32 10.76 -33.40
C LEU A 32 22.07 11.69 -34.37
N ALA A 33 21.41 12.76 -34.81
CA ALA A 33 22.05 13.89 -35.48
C ALA A 33 22.53 14.89 -34.42
N THR A 34 23.84 15.11 -34.37
CA THR A 34 24.52 16.01 -33.44
C THR A 34 24.33 17.47 -33.90
N LEU A 35 23.52 18.23 -33.17
CA LEU A 35 23.40 19.69 -33.33
C LEU A 35 24.31 20.39 -32.33
N SER A 36 25.42 20.95 -32.81
CA SER A 36 26.30 21.84 -32.06
C SER A 36 25.69 23.24 -32.01
N TYR A 37 24.98 23.56 -30.93
CA TYR A 37 24.46 24.90 -30.65
C TYR A 37 25.34 25.62 -29.62
N SER A 38 25.48 26.94 -29.81
CA SER A 38 26.45 27.83 -29.15
C SER A 38 26.19 27.97 -27.63
N THR A 39 26.98 27.27 -26.80
CA THR A 39 26.72 27.06 -25.36
C THR A 39 27.17 28.20 -24.43
N ARG A 40 27.60 29.36 -24.94
CA ARG A 40 28.24 30.38 -24.08
C ARG A 40 27.30 31.49 -23.62
N SER A 41 26.34 31.90 -24.44
CA SER A 41 25.31 32.90 -24.05
C SER A 41 24.23 32.27 -23.16
N ASP A 42 23.80 31.06 -23.50
CA ASP A 42 22.74 30.35 -22.77
C ASP A 42 23.15 30.01 -21.33
N ARG A 43 24.45 29.78 -21.08
CA ARG A 43 24.94 29.44 -19.75
C ARG A 43 24.79 30.62 -18.77
N ASP A 44 25.07 31.84 -19.24
CA ASP A 44 24.95 33.04 -18.41
C ASP A 44 23.48 33.42 -18.19
N ASP A 45 22.61 33.12 -19.15
CA ASP A 45 21.15 33.28 -19.01
C ASP A 45 20.53 32.24 -18.07
N ILE A 46 21.00 30.99 -18.12
CA ILE A 46 20.63 29.94 -17.18
C ILE A 46 21.06 30.32 -15.76
N GLU A 47 22.29 30.82 -15.57
CA GLU A 47 22.79 31.20 -14.24
C GLU A 47 22.06 32.43 -13.68
N ARG A 48 21.72 33.42 -14.53
CA ARG A 48 20.90 34.57 -14.14
C ARG A 48 19.48 34.17 -13.75
N ASN A 49 18.86 33.27 -14.51
CA ASN A 49 17.53 32.77 -14.19
C ASN A 49 17.52 31.92 -12.91
N ARG A 50 18.56 31.10 -12.71
CA ARG A 50 18.78 30.36 -11.46
C ARG A 50 18.92 31.29 -10.27
N ALA A 51 19.79 32.29 -10.32
CA ALA A 51 19.99 33.24 -9.22
C ALA A 51 18.76 34.12 -8.94
N ARG A 52 17.89 34.32 -9.94
CA ARG A 52 16.60 35.00 -9.78
C ARG A 52 15.56 34.08 -9.12
N PHE A 53 15.54 32.81 -9.51
CA PHE A 53 14.69 31.78 -8.89
C PHE A 53 15.09 31.53 -7.43
N GLU A 54 16.39 31.39 -7.14
CA GLU A 54 16.91 31.24 -5.77
C GLU A 54 16.52 32.43 -4.90
N ARG A 55 16.58 33.68 -5.41
CA ARG A 55 16.11 34.88 -4.68
C ARG A 55 14.59 34.94 -4.48
N LEU A 56 13.81 34.38 -5.41
CA LEU A 56 12.36 34.25 -5.25
C LEU A 56 12.00 33.16 -4.25
N MET A 57 12.79 32.09 -4.19
CA MET A 57 12.64 30.99 -3.24
C MET A 57 13.12 31.37 -1.82
N ASP A 58 14.17 32.20 -1.69
CA ASP A 58 14.63 32.76 -0.41
C ASP A 58 13.63 33.73 0.24
N HIS A 59 12.62 34.17 -0.53
CA HIS A 59 11.50 35.00 -0.04
C HIS A 59 10.17 34.26 0.00
N HIS A 60 10.13 32.98 -0.40
CA HIS A 60 8.96 32.15 -0.15
C HIS A 60 8.98 31.73 1.32
N ASP A 61 7.97 32.22 2.03
CA ASP A 61 7.69 31.95 3.43
C ASP A 61 7.91 30.46 3.74
N ASP A 62 8.87 30.15 4.62
CA ASP A 62 9.19 28.79 5.10
C ASP A 62 7.91 28.06 5.61
N SER A 63 6.85 28.82 5.93
CA SER A 63 5.51 28.34 6.25
C SER A 63 4.88 27.50 5.13
N PHE A 64 4.93 27.92 3.87
CA PHE A 64 4.25 27.25 2.75
C PHE A 64 4.91 25.92 2.40
N ILE A 65 6.24 25.88 2.41
CA ILE A 65 7.01 24.63 2.20
C ILE A 65 6.73 23.64 3.34
N ARG A 66 6.60 24.14 4.57
CA ARG A 66 6.28 23.33 5.74
C ARG A 66 4.85 22.79 5.69
N GLU A 67 3.87 23.58 5.27
CA GLU A 67 2.48 23.14 5.10
C GLU A 67 2.35 22.05 4.03
N GLY A 68 3.02 22.21 2.87
CA GLY A 68 3.03 21.17 1.84
C GLY A 68 3.68 19.86 2.30
N PHE A 69 4.76 19.94 3.09
CA PHE A 69 5.40 18.75 3.66
C PHE A 69 4.52 18.05 4.70
N ILE A 70 3.82 18.82 5.53
CA ILE A 70 2.87 18.26 6.50
C ILE A 70 1.72 17.57 5.77
N ALA A 71 1.13 18.22 4.75
CA ALA A 71 0.04 17.65 3.97
C ALA A 71 0.46 16.33 3.30
N GLU A 72 1.64 16.27 2.67
CA GLU A 72 2.12 15.03 2.05
C GLU A 72 2.46 13.95 3.09
N ALA A 73 3.01 14.32 4.25
CA ALA A 73 3.25 13.38 5.34
C ALA A 73 1.94 12.83 5.92
N GLU A 74 0.90 13.64 6.05
CA GLU A 74 -0.44 13.23 6.48
C GLU A 74 -1.09 12.29 5.45
N ARG A 75 -0.98 12.64 4.16
CA ARG A 75 -1.47 11.82 3.05
C ARG A 75 -0.87 10.42 3.09
N ASN A 76 0.43 10.33 3.35
CA ASN A 76 1.20 9.09 3.40
C ASN A 76 1.26 8.42 4.79
N GLN A 77 0.52 8.90 5.80
CA GLN A 77 0.58 8.40 7.19
C GLN A 77 1.97 8.42 7.83
N LEU A 78 2.86 9.29 7.36
CA LEU A 78 4.21 9.43 7.91
C LEU A 78 4.21 10.27 9.20
N PHE A 79 3.10 10.94 9.52
CA PHE A 79 2.92 11.77 10.70
C PHE A 79 1.83 11.21 11.64
N LEU A 80 2.11 11.19 12.95
CA LEU A 80 1.18 10.72 13.97
C LEU A 80 0.47 11.89 14.66
N THR A 81 -0.84 11.98 14.41
CA THR A 81 -1.76 12.73 15.27
C THR A 81 -1.97 11.99 16.59
N THR A 82 -2.55 12.65 17.60
CA THR A 82 -2.91 11.99 18.86
C THR A 82 -3.86 10.81 18.64
N SER A 83 -4.83 10.96 17.72
CA SER A 83 -5.75 9.88 17.35
C SER A 83 -5.01 8.74 16.63
N GLY A 84 -4.16 9.07 15.65
CA GLY A 84 -3.36 8.09 14.91
C GLY A 84 -2.45 7.26 15.83
N ARG A 85 -1.83 7.90 16.84
CA ARG A 85 -1.05 7.20 17.86
C ARG A 85 -1.88 6.14 18.59
N ARG A 86 -3.05 6.55 19.11
CA ARG A 86 -3.96 5.66 19.83
C ARG A 86 -4.44 4.50 18.95
N MET A 87 -4.75 4.76 17.68
CA MET A 87 -5.17 3.71 16.75
C MET A 87 -4.06 2.69 16.50
N ARG A 88 -2.80 3.12 16.36
CA ARG A 88 -1.65 2.20 16.23
C ARG A 88 -1.39 1.39 17.50
N GLU A 89 -1.61 1.98 18.67
CA GLU A 89 -1.53 1.26 19.94
C GLU A 89 -2.63 0.18 20.04
N VAL A 90 -3.87 0.51 19.65
CA VAL A 90 -4.99 -0.44 19.59
C VAL A 90 -4.72 -1.54 18.55
N GLU A 91 -4.23 -1.19 17.36
CA GLU A 91 -3.82 -2.16 16.32
C GLU A 91 -2.81 -3.17 16.89
N MET A 92 -1.77 -2.71 17.59
CA MET A 92 -0.79 -3.59 18.21
C MET A 92 -1.39 -4.46 19.32
N GLN A 93 -2.34 -3.96 20.11
CA GLN A 93 -3.03 -4.76 21.12
C GLN A 93 -3.90 -5.86 20.49
N LEU A 94 -4.61 -5.54 19.42
CA LEU A 94 -5.41 -6.49 18.67
C LEU A 94 -4.55 -7.52 17.94
N LEU A 95 -3.41 -7.13 17.37
CA LEU A 95 -2.45 -8.08 16.81
C LEU A 95 -1.91 -9.04 17.87
N GLN A 96 -1.62 -8.54 19.07
CA GLN A 96 -1.12 -9.34 20.18
C GLN A 96 -2.15 -10.39 20.66
N SER A 97 -3.46 -10.08 20.62
CA SER A 97 -4.49 -11.04 21.02
C SER A 97 -4.72 -12.15 19.99
N LEU A 98 -4.22 -12.00 18.75
CA LEU A 98 -4.28 -13.04 17.72
C LEU A 98 -3.42 -14.28 18.02
N GLU A 99 -2.58 -14.26 19.07
CA GLU A 99 -1.72 -15.39 19.43
C GLU A 99 -2.50 -16.66 19.77
N ASP A 100 -3.66 -16.49 20.40
CA ASP A 100 -4.44 -17.59 20.96
C ASP A 100 -5.94 -17.51 20.61
N SER A 101 -6.38 -16.51 19.85
CA SER A 101 -7.78 -16.35 19.43
C SER A 101 -7.89 -15.65 18.06
N ASP A 102 -9.02 -15.83 17.39
CA ASP A 102 -9.39 -15.10 16.17
C ASP A 102 -10.41 -13.97 16.46
N ASP A 103 -10.78 -13.73 17.73
CA ASP A 103 -11.79 -12.71 18.12
C ASP A 103 -11.43 -11.27 17.71
N ALA A 104 -10.14 -10.99 17.51
CA ALA A 104 -9.65 -9.67 17.12
C ALA A 104 -9.63 -9.45 15.60
N ILE A 105 -9.91 -10.48 14.78
CA ILE A 105 -9.87 -10.37 13.32
C ILE A 105 -10.87 -9.31 12.82
N ASP A 106 -12.15 -9.43 13.19
CA ASP A 106 -13.19 -8.49 12.74
C ASP A 106 -12.91 -7.06 13.23
N GLN A 107 -12.30 -6.92 14.42
CA GLN A 107 -11.93 -5.63 14.99
C GLN A 107 -10.75 -4.98 14.25
N LEU A 108 -9.76 -5.79 13.81
CA LEU A 108 -8.64 -5.31 13.00
C LEU A 108 -9.12 -4.86 11.62
N VAL A 109 -9.93 -5.65 10.94
CA VAL A 109 -10.49 -5.27 9.64
C VAL A 109 -11.32 -3.99 9.75
N HIS A 110 -12.17 -3.89 10.78
CA HIS A 110 -12.92 -2.66 11.03
C HIS A 110 -11.98 -1.46 11.25
N LEU A 111 -10.96 -1.61 12.10
CA LEU A 111 -9.99 -0.55 12.37
C LEU A 111 -9.26 -0.10 11.09
N TRP A 112 -8.90 -1.03 10.21
CA TRP A 112 -8.26 -0.73 8.92
C TRP A 112 -9.23 -0.06 7.94
N THR A 113 -10.50 -0.49 7.94
CA THR A 113 -11.59 0.08 7.13
C THR A 113 -11.97 1.50 7.53
N THR A 114 -11.76 1.88 8.79
CA THR A 114 -12.09 3.22 9.28
C THR A 114 -10.84 4.02 9.66
N GLU A 115 -9.70 3.76 9.02
CA GLU A 115 -8.44 4.38 9.43
C GLU A 115 -8.35 5.87 9.05
N ARG A 116 -9.18 6.31 8.10
CA ARG A 116 -9.19 7.69 7.56
C ARG A 116 -10.39 8.49 8.06
N ASP A 117 -10.56 9.67 7.49
CA ASP A 117 -11.67 10.57 7.82
C ASP A 117 -13.04 9.89 7.63
N GLU A 118 -14.04 10.51 8.24
CA GLU A 118 -15.40 9.97 8.36
C GLU A 118 -16.04 9.70 7.00
N ASP A 119 -15.82 10.57 6.01
CA ASP A 119 -16.38 10.42 4.67
C ASP A 119 -15.74 9.22 3.96
N ALA A 120 -14.41 9.13 3.97
CA ALA A 120 -13.68 8.01 3.38
C ALA A 120 -14.01 6.66 4.06
N ALA A 121 -14.14 6.66 5.39
CA ALA A 121 -14.56 5.48 6.15
C ALA A 121 -16.00 5.07 5.84
N SER A 122 -16.92 6.05 5.73
CA SER A 122 -18.31 5.81 5.37
C SER A 122 -18.43 5.16 4.00
N ASP A 123 -17.67 5.62 3.01
CA ASP A 123 -17.66 5.02 1.68
C ASP A 123 -17.17 3.57 1.70
N MET A 124 -16.10 3.28 2.44
CA MET A 124 -15.58 1.91 2.60
C MET A 124 -16.58 0.98 3.28
N LEU A 125 -17.30 1.47 4.30
CA LEU A 125 -18.36 0.70 4.97
C LEU A 125 -19.61 0.54 4.09
N PHE A 126 -19.93 1.51 3.26
CA PHE A 126 -21.07 1.41 2.34
C PHE A 126 -20.84 0.32 1.29
N MET A 127 -19.62 0.20 0.76
CA MET A 127 -19.24 -0.85 -0.19
C MET A 127 -19.37 -2.27 0.40
N ASP A 128 -19.34 -2.42 1.72
CA ASP A 128 -19.57 -3.71 2.40
C ASP A 128 -21.06 -4.12 2.45
N VAL A 129 -21.96 -3.16 2.28
CA VAL A 129 -23.42 -3.37 2.38
C VAL A 129 -24.05 -3.54 1.01
N SER A 130 -23.57 -2.79 0.01
CA SER A 130 -24.14 -2.76 -1.32
C SER A 130 -23.03 -2.74 -2.37
N CYS A 131 -23.14 -3.63 -3.36
CA CYS A 131 -22.23 -3.68 -4.49
C CYS A 131 -22.97 -3.37 -5.79
N SER A 132 -22.37 -2.53 -6.63
CA SER A 132 -22.84 -2.28 -7.99
C SER A 132 -22.66 -3.50 -8.88
N ARG A 133 -23.41 -3.55 -9.99
CA ARG A 133 -23.26 -4.62 -10.97
C ARG A 133 -21.87 -4.54 -11.59
N GLY A 134 -21.12 -5.63 -11.51
CA GLY A 134 -19.76 -5.69 -12.09
C GLY A 134 -18.70 -4.91 -11.31
N LEU A 135 -19.05 -4.40 -10.13
CA LEU A 135 -18.15 -3.69 -9.21
C LEU A 135 -17.52 -2.40 -9.79
N GLU A 136 -18.17 -1.77 -10.76
CA GLU A 136 -17.62 -0.59 -11.46
C GLU A 136 -17.55 0.65 -10.57
N ILE A 137 -18.58 0.86 -9.73
CA ILE A 137 -18.64 1.99 -8.80
C ILE A 137 -17.59 1.82 -7.70
N GLU A 138 -17.48 0.60 -7.16
CA GLU A 138 -16.53 0.26 -6.11
C GLU A 138 -15.09 0.40 -6.60
N GLU A 139 -14.77 -0.13 -7.79
CA GLU A 139 -13.45 0.02 -8.38
C GLU A 139 -13.07 1.51 -8.56
N ALA A 140 -13.98 2.31 -9.15
CA ALA A 140 -13.74 3.73 -9.37
C ALA A 140 -13.53 4.49 -8.05
N ARG A 141 -14.34 4.21 -7.02
CA ARG A 141 -14.20 4.86 -5.72
C ARG A 141 -12.92 4.43 -5.01
N LEU A 142 -12.54 3.16 -5.08
CA LEU A 142 -11.30 2.67 -4.49
C LEU A 142 -10.06 3.31 -5.14
N TRP A 143 -10.05 3.49 -6.47
CA TRP A 143 -8.99 4.27 -7.13
C TRP A 143 -8.91 5.70 -6.61
N GLN A 144 -10.05 6.37 -6.47
CA GLN A 144 -10.09 7.73 -5.94
C GLN A 144 -9.57 7.79 -4.49
N LEU A 145 -9.97 6.84 -3.63
CA LEU A 145 -9.49 6.76 -2.25
C LEU A 145 -7.98 6.52 -2.17
N ILE A 146 -7.40 5.76 -3.12
CA ILE A 146 -5.95 5.56 -3.20
C ILE A 146 -5.23 6.85 -3.61
N GLU A 147 -5.79 7.64 -4.51
CA GLU A 147 -5.23 8.95 -4.89
C GLU A 147 -5.29 9.96 -3.75
N GLU A 148 -6.42 9.99 -3.04
CA GLU A 148 -6.69 10.85 -1.88
C GLU A 148 -5.82 10.44 -0.67
N HIS A 149 -5.65 9.13 -0.44
CA HIS A 149 -4.99 8.56 0.73
C HIS A 149 -4.01 7.41 0.40
N PRO A 150 -2.92 7.64 -0.37
CA PRO A 150 -1.97 6.61 -0.80
C PRO A 150 -1.31 5.84 0.35
N GLY A 151 -1.21 6.40 1.56
CA GLY A 151 -0.70 5.69 2.73
C GLY A 151 -1.70 4.70 3.37
N TRP A 152 -2.93 4.61 2.86
CA TRP A 152 -3.97 3.76 3.44
C TRP A 152 -3.98 2.38 2.78
N ALA A 153 -3.64 1.34 3.55
CA ALA A 153 -3.50 -0.01 3.01
C ALA A 153 -4.83 -0.64 2.55
N GLU A 154 -5.93 -0.38 3.27
CA GLU A 154 -7.20 -1.09 3.05
C GLU A 154 -7.79 -0.86 1.65
N PRO A 155 -7.87 0.37 1.09
CA PRO A 155 -8.33 0.57 -0.28
C PRO A 155 -7.54 -0.22 -1.32
N HIS A 156 -6.22 -0.38 -1.13
CA HIS A 156 -5.37 -1.19 -2.01
C HIS A 156 -5.76 -2.68 -1.92
N ALA A 157 -5.93 -3.20 -0.70
CA ALA A 157 -6.33 -4.60 -0.49
C ALA A 157 -7.72 -4.89 -1.08
N ARG A 158 -8.69 -3.99 -0.89
CA ARG A 158 -10.04 -4.13 -1.46
C ARG A 158 -10.06 -3.99 -2.97
N LEU A 159 -9.32 -3.04 -3.53
CA LEU A 159 -9.20 -2.90 -4.98
C LEU A 159 -8.59 -4.16 -5.61
N ALA A 160 -7.56 -4.72 -4.98
CA ALA A 160 -7.01 -6.00 -5.41
C ALA A 160 -8.07 -7.11 -5.44
N ALA A 161 -8.90 -7.21 -4.41
CA ALA A 161 -9.97 -8.20 -4.34
C ALA A 161 -11.03 -7.99 -5.44
N VAL A 162 -11.45 -6.74 -5.67
CA VAL A 162 -12.40 -6.38 -6.74
C VAL A 162 -11.84 -6.78 -8.11
N LEU A 163 -10.60 -6.40 -8.41
CA LEU A 163 -9.95 -6.71 -9.68
C LEU A 163 -9.75 -8.22 -9.88
N PHE A 164 -9.34 -8.93 -8.82
CA PHE A 164 -9.23 -10.38 -8.84
C PHE A 164 -10.59 -11.04 -9.14
N HIS A 165 -11.66 -10.55 -8.53
CA HIS A 165 -13.02 -11.05 -8.77
C HIS A 165 -13.53 -10.79 -10.19
N LYS A 166 -13.24 -9.60 -10.75
CA LYS A 166 -13.58 -9.27 -12.14
C LYS A 166 -12.88 -10.19 -13.15
N GLY A 167 -11.73 -10.74 -12.77
CA GLY A 167 -11.05 -11.81 -13.48
C GLY A 167 -10.34 -11.39 -14.78
N GLY A 168 -9.72 -12.38 -15.43
CA GLY A 168 -8.93 -12.21 -16.64
C GLY A 168 -7.46 -11.83 -16.39
N PRO A 169 -6.55 -12.05 -17.37
CA PRO A 169 -5.11 -11.92 -17.16
C PRO A 169 -4.66 -10.50 -16.80
N MET A 170 -5.27 -9.48 -17.42
CA MET A 170 -4.92 -8.08 -17.19
C MET A 170 -5.31 -7.60 -15.78
N HIS A 171 -6.51 -7.95 -15.31
CA HIS A 171 -6.93 -7.56 -13.96
C HIS A 171 -6.13 -8.31 -12.89
N GLY A 172 -5.70 -9.55 -13.16
CA GLY A 172 -4.90 -10.31 -12.21
C GLY A 172 -3.53 -9.70 -11.89
N SER A 173 -2.84 -9.15 -12.89
CA SER A 173 -1.55 -8.48 -12.64
C SER A 173 -1.73 -7.17 -11.86
N ILE A 174 -2.79 -6.40 -12.15
CA ILE A 174 -3.10 -5.18 -11.41
C ILE A 174 -3.55 -5.54 -9.99
N ALA A 175 -4.34 -6.60 -9.81
CA ALA A 175 -4.73 -7.10 -8.50
C ALA A 175 -3.51 -7.47 -7.65
N ALA A 176 -2.52 -8.17 -8.23
CA ALA A 176 -1.27 -8.49 -7.56
C ALA A 176 -0.51 -7.22 -7.13
N ASP A 177 -0.37 -6.23 -8.01
CA ASP A 177 0.29 -4.95 -7.69
C ASP A 177 -0.41 -4.24 -6.53
N MET A 178 -1.75 -4.18 -6.53
CA MET A 178 -2.52 -3.56 -5.47
C MET A 178 -2.39 -4.31 -4.14
N ALA A 179 -2.42 -5.64 -4.14
CA ALA A 179 -2.22 -6.43 -2.93
C ALA A 179 -0.80 -6.27 -2.37
N VAL A 180 0.23 -6.24 -3.22
CA VAL A 180 1.61 -5.95 -2.81
C VAL A 180 1.72 -4.57 -2.20
N ARG A 181 1.08 -3.54 -2.76
CA ARG A 181 1.06 -2.20 -2.14
C ARG A 181 0.42 -2.19 -0.75
N ALA A 182 -0.68 -2.91 -0.56
CA ALA A 182 -1.28 -3.05 0.77
C ALA A 182 -0.30 -3.70 1.78
N ILE A 183 0.42 -4.74 1.35
CA ILE A 183 1.46 -5.42 2.14
C ILE A 183 2.64 -4.48 2.41
N ASP A 184 3.07 -3.70 1.43
CA ASP A 184 4.13 -2.68 1.58
C ASP A 184 3.72 -1.57 2.55
N LEU A 185 2.43 -1.31 2.73
CA LEU A 185 1.92 -0.35 3.72
C LEU A 185 1.72 -0.98 5.10
N LYS A 186 1.32 -2.26 5.13
CA LYS A 186 1.11 -3.04 6.35
C LYS A 186 1.50 -4.50 6.10
N PRO A 187 2.73 -4.91 6.40
CA PRO A 187 3.18 -6.28 6.10
C PRO A 187 2.46 -7.37 6.93
N TRP A 188 1.68 -6.96 7.93
CA TRP A 188 0.79 -7.82 8.73
C TRP A 188 -0.67 -7.81 8.25
N HIS A 189 -0.98 -7.19 7.11
CA HIS A 189 -2.33 -7.13 6.54
C HIS A 189 -2.74 -8.51 6.01
N PHE A 190 -3.37 -9.31 6.87
CA PHE A 190 -3.63 -10.72 6.58
C PHE A 190 -4.55 -10.93 5.37
N GLU A 191 -5.51 -10.04 5.10
CA GLU A 191 -6.39 -10.16 3.93
C GLU A 191 -5.63 -10.00 2.61
N ALA A 192 -4.70 -9.05 2.53
CA ALA A 192 -3.86 -8.86 1.35
C ALA A 192 -2.90 -10.03 1.14
N LEU A 193 -2.33 -10.58 2.22
CA LEU A 193 -1.47 -11.77 2.17
C LEU A 193 -2.23 -13.01 1.69
N HIS A 194 -3.42 -13.27 2.25
CA HIS A 194 -4.27 -14.38 1.80
C HIS A 194 -4.73 -14.19 0.36
N LEU A 195 -5.02 -12.96 -0.06
CA LEU A 195 -5.36 -12.66 -1.44
C LEU A 195 -4.18 -12.93 -2.39
N MET A 196 -2.94 -12.61 -2.02
CA MET A 196 -1.76 -12.95 -2.82
C MET A 196 -1.59 -14.47 -3.00
N VAL A 197 -1.87 -15.27 -1.96
CA VAL A 197 -1.88 -16.73 -2.07
C VAL A 197 -2.89 -17.19 -3.13
N ALA A 198 -4.11 -16.62 -3.11
CA ALA A 198 -5.17 -16.94 -4.04
C ALA A 198 -4.85 -16.50 -5.48
N ILE A 199 -4.30 -15.29 -5.65
CA ILE A 199 -3.85 -14.78 -6.95
C ILE A 199 -2.76 -15.70 -7.53
N SER A 200 -1.69 -15.99 -6.78
CA SER A 200 -0.61 -16.87 -7.25
C SER A 200 -1.13 -18.26 -7.63
N ALA A 201 -2.01 -18.85 -6.80
CA ALA A 201 -2.63 -20.14 -7.11
C ALA A 201 -3.47 -20.09 -8.40
N ASN A 202 -4.27 -19.03 -8.61
CA ASN A 202 -5.09 -18.84 -9.80
C ASN A 202 -4.26 -18.68 -11.08
N PHE A 203 -3.03 -18.15 -10.97
CA PHE A 203 -2.08 -18.02 -12.09
C PHE A 203 -1.11 -19.21 -12.20
N HIS A 204 -1.37 -20.31 -11.50
CA HIS A 204 -0.53 -21.51 -11.47
C HIS A 204 0.92 -21.26 -11.00
N ASP A 205 1.15 -20.18 -10.26
CA ASP A 205 2.41 -19.85 -9.60
C ASP A 205 2.43 -20.50 -8.21
N MET A 206 2.80 -21.78 -8.17
CA MET A 206 2.84 -22.54 -6.93
C MET A 206 3.93 -22.03 -5.97
N GLU A 207 5.07 -21.58 -6.51
CA GLU A 207 6.17 -21.04 -5.70
C GLU A 207 5.75 -19.75 -5.00
N GLY A 208 5.16 -18.81 -5.73
CA GLY A 208 4.59 -17.59 -5.14
C GLY A 208 3.49 -17.91 -4.13
N SER A 209 2.62 -18.88 -4.42
CA SER A 209 1.57 -19.30 -3.48
C SER A 209 2.15 -19.81 -2.15
N MET A 210 3.20 -20.64 -2.20
CA MET A 210 3.90 -21.12 -1.00
C MET A 210 4.61 -19.97 -0.26
N HIS A 211 5.27 -19.08 -1.00
CA HIS A 211 5.95 -17.91 -0.43
C HIS A 211 4.96 -17.04 0.37
N TRP A 212 3.87 -16.59 -0.26
CA TRP A 212 2.86 -15.76 0.39
C TRP A 212 2.15 -16.49 1.53
N SER A 213 1.93 -17.81 1.40
CA SER A 213 1.33 -18.60 2.47
C SER A 213 2.21 -18.67 3.72
N SER A 214 3.54 -18.61 3.58
CA SER A 214 4.47 -18.57 4.73
C SER A 214 4.44 -17.24 5.50
N LEU A 215 3.97 -16.18 4.83
CA LEU A 215 3.85 -14.83 5.39
C LEU A 215 2.44 -14.57 5.95
N ALA A 216 1.43 -15.26 5.43
CA ALA A 216 0.02 -15.09 5.82
C ALA A 216 -0.28 -15.52 7.25
N LEU A 217 -1.43 -15.07 7.78
CA LEU A 217 -1.90 -15.43 9.13
C LEU A 217 -2.15 -16.95 9.21
N PRO A 218 -1.38 -17.71 10.01
CA PRO A 218 -1.56 -19.17 10.13
C PRO A 218 -2.86 -19.51 10.86
N PRO A 219 -3.53 -20.63 10.61
CA PRO A 219 -4.70 -21.04 11.41
C PRO A 219 -4.31 -21.29 12.88
N LEU A 220 -5.29 -21.24 13.79
CA LEU A 220 -5.11 -21.69 15.16
C LEU A 220 -4.96 -23.22 15.19
N ASP A 221 -3.98 -23.70 15.95
CA ASP A 221 -3.65 -25.11 16.08
C ASP A 221 -3.39 -25.45 17.56
N PRO A 222 -4.39 -26.05 18.25
CA PRO A 222 -4.25 -26.47 19.63
C PRO A 222 -3.15 -27.50 19.87
N GLU A 223 -2.83 -28.34 18.88
CA GLU A 223 -1.84 -29.42 19.02
C GLU A 223 -0.42 -28.85 19.15
N THR A 224 -0.11 -27.83 18.35
CA THR A 224 1.18 -27.11 18.43
C THR A 224 1.15 -25.93 19.39
N LYS A 225 0.07 -25.75 20.16
CA LYS A 225 -0.16 -24.60 21.07
C LYS A 225 -0.03 -23.25 20.36
N ASN A 226 -0.53 -23.19 19.12
CA ASN A 226 -0.50 -22.00 18.26
C ASN A 226 0.94 -21.47 18.00
N ARG A 227 1.95 -22.35 17.92
CA ARG A 227 3.35 -21.91 17.78
C ARG A 227 3.56 -21.01 16.56
N ASP A 228 3.10 -21.45 15.39
CA ASP A 228 3.32 -20.73 14.15
C ASP A 228 2.54 -19.40 14.13
N ARG A 229 1.34 -19.37 14.74
CA ARG A 229 0.57 -18.14 14.97
C ARG A 229 1.31 -17.17 15.90
N LYS A 230 1.89 -17.64 17.00
CA LYS A 230 2.71 -16.81 17.92
C LYS A 230 3.94 -16.24 17.23
N ASP A 231 4.62 -17.04 16.41
CA ASP A 231 5.75 -16.56 15.62
C ASP A 231 5.33 -15.50 14.60
N TRP A 232 4.17 -15.69 13.94
CA TRP A 232 3.58 -14.69 13.06
C TRP A 232 3.27 -13.39 13.81
N VAL A 233 2.55 -13.46 14.94
CA VAL A 233 2.19 -12.28 15.75
C VAL A 233 3.43 -11.53 16.21
N LYS A 234 4.46 -12.23 16.66
CA LYS A 234 5.74 -11.63 17.06
C LYS A 234 6.38 -10.84 15.92
N ARG A 235 6.41 -11.40 14.69
CA ARG A 235 6.94 -10.70 13.50
C ARG A 235 6.08 -9.48 13.15
N SER A 236 4.76 -9.65 13.09
CA SER A 236 3.78 -8.59 12.81
C SER A 236 3.90 -7.42 13.79
N LEU A 237 4.02 -7.71 15.10
CA LEU A 237 4.23 -6.70 16.13
C LEU A 237 5.58 -5.99 16.01
N MET A 238 6.64 -6.71 15.64
CA MET A 238 7.95 -6.11 15.41
C MET A 238 7.89 -5.09 14.26
N GLN A 239 7.24 -5.47 13.16
CA GLN A 239 7.05 -4.59 11.99
C GLN A 239 6.15 -3.39 12.34
N ALA A 240 5.05 -3.62 13.05
CA ALA A 240 4.13 -2.55 13.49
C ALA A 240 4.82 -1.55 14.41
N LYS A 241 5.59 -2.03 15.39
CA LYS A 241 6.41 -1.19 16.28
C LYS A 241 7.46 -0.40 15.50
N GLY A 242 8.13 -1.02 14.52
CA GLY A 242 9.11 -0.35 13.67
C GLY A 242 8.49 0.83 12.91
N ARG A 243 7.33 0.61 12.26
CA ARG A 243 6.61 1.69 11.56
C ARG A 243 6.11 2.78 12.49
N PHE A 244 5.61 2.40 13.67
CA PHE A 244 5.17 3.35 14.69
C PHE A 244 6.33 4.25 15.16
N GLN A 245 7.49 3.67 15.47
CA GLN A 245 8.69 4.42 15.89
C GLN A 245 9.20 5.35 14.79
N GLU A 246 9.16 4.92 13.53
CA GLU A 246 9.56 5.76 12.41
C GLU A 246 8.63 6.95 12.25
N ALA A 247 7.31 6.74 12.33
CA ALA A 247 6.33 7.81 12.27
C ALA A 247 6.46 8.78 13.47
N GLU A 248 6.80 8.30 14.67
CA GLU A 248 7.13 9.13 15.84
C GLU A 248 8.36 10.02 15.59
N ARG A 249 9.39 9.47 14.95
CA ARG A 249 10.64 10.18 14.62
C ARG A 249 10.38 11.30 13.61
N ILE A 250 9.60 11.01 12.56
CA ILE A 250 9.17 11.98 11.55
C ILE A 250 8.34 13.09 12.20
N THR A 251 7.35 12.72 13.02
CA THR A 251 6.50 13.63 13.78
C THR A 251 7.32 14.59 14.66
N SER A 252 8.32 14.06 15.37
CA SER A 252 9.19 14.86 16.23
C SER A 252 10.05 15.83 15.42
N SER A 253 10.57 15.38 14.27
CA SER A 253 11.40 16.19 13.37
C SER A 253 10.61 17.35 12.73
N ILE A 254 9.33 17.12 12.39
CA ILE A 254 8.41 18.16 11.89
C ILE A 254 8.10 19.20 12.97
N LYS A 255 7.86 18.75 14.22
CA LYS A 255 7.57 19.63 15.36
C LYS A 255 8.76 20.52 15.73
N GLN A 256 9.98 20.00 15.63
CA GLN A 256 11.21 20.73 15.96
C GLN A 256 11.65 21.72 14.86
N GLY A 257 10.96 21.77 13.70
CA GLY A 257 11.32 22.66 12.60
C GLY A 257 12.67 22.33 11.94
N THR A 258 13.26 21.17 12.25
CA THR A 258 14.56 20.71 11.74
C THR A 258 14.50 20.10 10.34
N SER A 259 13.37 20.22 9.64
CA SER A 259 13.16 19.69 8.29
C SER A 259 13.86 20.53 7.21
N LYS A 260 15.11 20.94 7.44
CA LYS A 260 16.01 21.46 6.38
C LYS A 260 16.76 20.35 5.65
N ARG A 261 16.68 19.11 6.13
CA ARG A 261 17.16 17.96 5.37
C ARG A 261 15.99 17.37 4.61
N THR A 262 16.06 17.48 3.30
CA THR A 262 15.42 16.58 2.33
C THR A 262 15.35 15.20 2.95
N VAL A 263 14.18 14.81 3.45
CA VAL A 263 13.89 13.41 3.69
C VAL A 263 13.88 12.84 2.29
N THR A 264 15.04 12.38 1.84
CA THR A 264 15.10 11.43 0.74
C THR A 264 14.24 10.29 1.23
N LEU A 265 12.99 10.25 0.75
CA LEU A 265 12.18 9.05 0.76
C LEU A 265 13.08 8.01 0.11
N THR A 266 13.79 7.29 0.96
CA THR A 266 14.49 6.09 0.54
C THR A 266 13.35 5.19 0.16
N LYS A 267 13.05 5.16 -1.14
CA LYS A 267 12.44 3.98 -1.73
C LYS A 267 13.26 2.84 -1.14
N THR A 268 12.65 2.09 -0.25
CA THR A 268 13.05 0.72 0.02
C THR A 268 12.77 -0.05 -1.27
N SER A 269 13.52 0.25 -2.33
CA SER A 269 13.83 -0.73 -3.35
C SER A 269 14.86 -1.65 -2.70
N ASP A 270 14.36 -2.47 -1.79
CA ASP A 270 15.04 -3.72 -1.50
C ASP A 270 14.72 -4.63 -2.69
N ASP A 271 15.58 -4.53 -3.72
CA ASP A 271 15.81 -5.56 -4.73
C ASP A 271 16.45 -6.79 -4.04
N SER A 272 15.81 -7.28 -2.98
CA SER A 272 16.24 -8.44 -2.20
C SER A 272 15.08 -9.43 -2.00
N TRP A 273 14.28 -9.59 -3.04
CA TRP A 273 13.42 -10.76 -3.22
C TRP A 273 13.61 -11.32 -4.64
N GLN A 274 14.85 -11.75 -4.92
CA GLN A 274 15.15 -12.76 -5.95
C GLN A 274 15.37 -14.11 -5.29
#